data_AF-A0A427CDQ1-F1
#
_entry.id   AF-A0A427CDQ1-F1
#
_cell.length_a   1.000
_cell.length_b   1.000
_cell.length_c   1.000
_cell.angle_alpha   90.00
_cell.angle_beta   90.00
_cell.angle_gamma   90.00
#
_symmetry.space_group_name_H-M   'P 1'
#
loop_
_entity.id
_entity.type
_entity.pdbx_description
1 polymer ?
#
loop_
_entity_poly.entity_id
_entity_poly.type
_entity_poly.pdbx_seq_one_letter_code
_entity_poly.pdbx_strand_id
1 'polypeptide(L)'
;MEAWARRIKSLLDEKGLSQTDLARACGRSQPSMSQWFSDTASKPATKMIMGDNLLAAARFLGTTPEYILTGEGRSTASQPTRPDFQKMASAVLLLRHYLDFAGSPADWISDPDMLDIAYEVVESFGGPVRSENVLDLTKALAKKIRGQDDAGQGSIRGTRKAAGGTN
;
A
#
# COMPACT_ATOMS: atom_id res chain seq x y z
N MET A 1 5.95 19.18 29.07
CA MET A 1 6.30 18.50 27.79
C MET A 1 5.31 18.86 26.68
N GLU A 2 5.79 19.12 25.46
CA GLU A 2 4.98 19.45 24.27
C GLU A 2 4.15 18.27 23.73
N ALA A 3 3.05 18.56 23.03
CA ALA A 3 2.15 17.53 22.48
C ALA A 3 2.85 16.62 21.46
N TRP A 4 3.64 17.19 20.55
CA TRP A 4 4.38 16.41 19.56
C TRP A 4 5.44 15.49 20.20
N ALA A 5 6.12 15.96 21.25
CA ALA A 5 7.12 15.19 21.97
C ALA A 5 6.48 14.02 22.72
N ARG A 6 5.29 14.23 23.32
CA ARG A 6 4.50 13.15 23.91
C ARG A 6 4.14 12.07 22.90
N ARG A 7 3.70 12.43 21.69
CA ARG A 7 3.35 11.47 20.64
C ARG A 7 4.57 10.66 20.19
N ILE A 8 5.72 11.30 19.99
CA ILE A 8 6.97 10.58 19.69
C ILE A 8 7.31 9.59 20.79
N LYS A 9 7.19 9.98 22.06
CA LYS A 9 7.47 9.11 23.19
C LYS A 9 6.51 7.90 23.22
N SER A 10 5.22 8.12 23.06
CA SER A 10 4.23 7.04 22.97
C SER A 10 4.54 6.07 21.83
N LEU A 11 4.93 6.57 20.66
CA LEU A 11 5.31 5.71 19.52
C LEU A 11 6.58 4.90 19.77
N LEU A 12 7.55 5.45 20.48
CA LEU A 12 8.75 4.71 20.89
C LEU A 12 8.38 3.58 21.86
N ASP A 13 7.57 3.88 22.87
CA ASP A 13 7.13 2.90 23.88
C ASP A 13 6.31 1.77 23.23
N GLU A 14 5.37 2.11 22.34
CA GLU A 14 4.57 1.13 21.58
C GLU A 14 5.42 0.18 20.72
N LYS A 15 6.55 0.67 20.19
CA LYS A 15 7.43 -0.10 19.31
C LYS A 15 8.62 -0.74 20.03
N GLY A 16 8.75 -0.52 21.35
CA GLY A 16 9.91 -0.97 22.12
C GLY A 16 11.24 -0.35 21.67
N LEU A 17 11.21 0.85 21.09
CA LEU A 17 12.39 1.56 20.58
C LEU A 17 12.93 2.54 21.64
N SER A 18 14.24 2.73 21.67
CA SER A 18 14.87 3.65 22.64
C SER A 18 15.01 5.07 22.08
N GLN A 19 15.09 6.06 22.97
CA GLN A 19 15.46 7.44 22.59
C GLN A 19 16.85 7.50 21.93
N THR A 20 17.75 6.58 22.30
CA THR A 20 19.08 6.48 21.69
C THR A 20 18.98 6.08 20.22
N ASP A 21 18.07 5.17 19.88
CA ASP A 21 17.87 4.75 18.48
C ASP A 21 17.24 5.86 17.65
N LEU A 22 16.28 6.60 18.24
CA LEU A 22 15.76 7.82 17.61
C LEU A 22 16.84 8.88 17.40
N ALA A 23 17.74 9.08 18.37
CA ALA A 23 18.86 10.01 18.24
C ALA A 23 19.76 9.63 17.05
N ARG A 24 20.10 8.35 16.93
CA ARG A 24 20.87 7.82 15.79
C ARG A 24 20.15 8.03 14.47
N ALA A 25 18.85 7.74 14.41
CA ALA A 25 18.04 7.92 13.20
C ALA A 25 17.93 9.39 12.75
N CYS A 26 17.88 10.31 13.72
CA CYS A 26 17.88 11.75 13.46
C CYS A 26 19.28 12.35 13.25
N GLY A 27 20.36 11.55 13.34
CA GLY A 27 21.74 12.05 13.23
C GLY A 27 22.12 13.01 14.36
N ARG A 28 21.53 12.85 15.56
CA ARG A 28 21.74 13.72 16.73
C ARG A 28 22.38 12.97 17.88
N SER A 29 22.96 13.73 18.81
CA SER A 29 23.49 13.19 20.05
C SER A 29 22.35 12.82 21.02
N GLN A 30 22.58 11.81 21.86
CA GLN A 30 21.61 11.37 22.87
C GLN A 30 21.19 12.49 23.85
N PRO A 31 22.07 13.40 24.32
CA PRO A 31 21.66 14.55 25.12
C PRO A 31 20.68 15.50 24.40
N SER A 32 20.88 15.72 23.10
CA SER A 32 19.98 16.56 22.29
C SER A 32 18.59 15.93 22.16
N MET A 33 18.52 14.60 22.05
CA MET A 33 17.26 13.86 22.01
C MET A 33 16.55 13.87 23.36
N SER A 34 17.27 13.66 24.47
CA SER A 34 16.70 13.72 25.81
C SER A 34 16.11 15.09 26.15
N GLN A 35 16.64 16.18 25.57
CA GLN A 35 16.09 17.52 25.76
C GLN A 35 14.67 17.67 25.20
N TRP A 36 14.26 16.89 24.20
CA TRP A 36 12.89 16.95 23.66
C TRP A 36 11.85 16.46 24.67
N PHE A 37 12.26 15.52 25.53
CA PHE A 37 11.39 14.85 26.49
C PHE A 37 11.63 15.30 27.93
N SER A 38 12.53 16.25 28.17
CA SER A 38 12.77 16.79 29.50
C SER A 38 11.58 17.62 29.96
N ASP A 39 11.22 17.57 31.25
CA ASP A 39 10.16 18.40 31.83
C ASP A 39 10.61 19.06 33.15
N THR A 40 11.92 19.15 33.38
CA THR A 40 12.49 19.69 34.61
C THR A 40 12.73 21.19 34.50
N ALA A 41 12.46 21.94 35.58
CA ALA A 41 12.68 23.40 35.64
C ALA A 41 14.11 23.84 35.30
N SER A 42 15.11 23.00 35.57
CA SER A 42 16.52 23.26 35.28
C SER A 42 16.92 22.96 33.83
N LYS A 43 16.12 22.19 33.08
CA LYS A 43 16.36 21.81 31.68
C LYS A 43 15.02 21.75 30.94
N PRO A 44 14.49 22.89 30.49
CA PRO A 44 13.19 22.93 29.86
C PRO A 44 13.17 22.12 28.56
N ALA A 45 12.01 21.51 28.27
CA ALA A 45 11.77 20.80 27.03
C ALA A 45 11.96 21.72 25.82
N THR A 46 12.38 21.14 24.70
CA THR A 46 12.33 21.83 23.42
C THR A 46 10.88 22.14 23.04
N LYS A 47 10.58 23.40 22.72
CA LYS A 47 9.24 23.86 22.31
C LYS A 47 8.91 23.55 20.86
N MET A 48 9.91 23.51 19.98
CA MET A 48 9.76 23.33 18.54
C MET A 48 10.67 22.24 17.99
N ILE A 49 10.13 21.38 17.13
CA ILE A 49 10.91 20.42 16.36
C ILE A 49 11.29 21.01 15.01
N MET A 50 12.57 20.91 14.64
CA MET A 50 13.05 21.32 13.31
C MET A 50 12.53 20.36 12.23
N GLY A 51 12.27 20.87 11.01
CA GLY A 51 11.69 20.08 9.91
C GLY A 51 12.46 18.79 9.59
N ASP A 52 13.78 18.86 9.51
CA ASP A 52 14.62 17.68 9.22
C ASP A 52 14.49 16.61 10.30
N ASN A 53 14.47 17.04 11.57
CA ASN A 53 14.31 16.17 12.72
C ASN A 53 12.91 15.53 12.75
N LEU A 54 11.88 16.30 12.38
CA LEU A 54 10.50 15.83 12.28
C LEU A 54 10.36 14.77 11.19
N LEU A 55 10.92 15.01 10.00
CA LEU A 55 10.92 14.06 8.90
C LEU A 55 11.69 12.78 9.24
N ALA A 56 12.87 12.92 9.86
CA ALA A 56 13.67 11.77 10.29
C ALA A 56 12.94 10.93 11.35
N ALA A 57 12.34 11.57 12.36
CA ALA A 57 11.54 10.90 13.36
C ALA A 57 10.32 10.20 12.76
N ALA A 58 9.60 10.86 11.85
CA ALA A 58 8.43 10.28 11.17
C ALA A 58 8.81 9.02 10.38
N ARG A 59 9.90 9.08 9.61
CA ARG A 59 10.43 7.93 8.85
C ARG A 59 10.83 6.78 9.77
N PHE A 60 11.59 7.08 10.82
CA PHE A 60 12.06 6.08 11.78
C PHE A 60 10.91 5.39 12.51
N LEU A 61 9.88 6.16 12.90
CA LEU A 61 8.72 5.65 13.61
C LEU A 61 7.66 5.03 12.68
N GLY A 62 7.82 5.15 11.35
CA GLY A 62 6.85 4.67 10.37
C GLY A 62 5.51 5.39 10.44
N THR A 63 5.54 6.71 10.65
CA THR A 63 4.35 7.59 10.72
C THR A 63 4.54 8.83 9.84
N THR A 64 3.61 9.78 9.91
CA THR A 64 3.65 11.04 9.15
C THR A 64 4.10 12.22 10.04
N PRO A 65 4.80 13.22 9.48
CA PRO A 65 5.05 14.50 10.16
C PRO A 65 3.77 15.15 10.70
N GLU A 66 2.70 15.07 9.94
CA GLU A 66 1.37 15.59 10.27
C GLU A 66 0.86 14.95 11.56
N TYR A 67 0.91 13.62 11.68
CA TYR A 67 0.50 12.92 12.89
C TYR A 67 1.34 13.32 14.11
N ILE A 68 2.65 13.51 13.95
CA ILE A 68 3.51 13.94 15.05
C ILE A 68 3.07 15.33 15.55
N LEU A 69 2.77 16.27 14.65
CA LEU A 69 2.41 17.64 15.02
C LEU A 69 0.96 17.81 15.48
N THR A 70 -0.01 17.24 14.77
CA THR A 70 -1.44 17.47 15.00
C THR A 70 -2.11 16.31 15.76
N GLY A 71 -1.57 15.09 15.62
CA GLY A 71 -2.20 13.86 16.12
C GLY A 71 -3.24 13.28 15.17
N GLU A 72 -3.45 13.89 14.01
CA GLU A 72 -4.40 13.45 12.98
C GLU A 72 -3.67 12.71 11.86
N GLY A 73 -4.41 11.93 11.07
CA GLY A 73 -3.84 11.30 9.87
C GLY A 73 -2.75 10.27 10.17
N ARG A 74 -2.95 9.43 11.20
CA ARG A 74 -2.11 8.25 11.52
C ARG A 74 -2.24 7.16 10.43
N SER A 75 -2.10 7.52 9.16
CA SER A 75 -2.08 6.59 8.04
C SER A 75 -0.65 6.18 7.77
N THR A 76 -0.41 4.88 7.85
CA THR A 76 0.89 4.24 7.72
C THR A 76 1.42 4.34 6.29
N ALA A 77 2.73 4.59 6.19
CA ALA A 77 3.58 4.35 5.03
C ALA A 77 3.12 5.00 3.71
N SER A 78 3.44 6.29 3.54
CA SER A 78 3.63 6.89 2.21
C SER A 78 5.00 6.46 1.64
N GLN A 79 5.26 5.17 1.60
CA GLN A 79 6.24 4.68 0.65
C GLN A 79 5.49 4.60 -0.69
N PRO A 80 6.08 5.05 -1.82
CA PRO A 80 5.64 4.53 -3.10
C PRO A 80 5.84 3.02 -2.99
N THR A 81 4.76 2.27 -2.79
CA THR A 81 4.79 0.81 -2.87
C THR A 81 5.42 0.52 -4.21
N ARG A 82 6.69 0.07 -4.19
CA ARG A 82 7.36 -0.38 -5.39
C ARG A 82 6.37 -1.34 -6.04
N PRO A 83 5.98 -1.11 -7.30
CA PRO A 83 5.04 -1.98 -7.98
C PRO A 83 5.47 -3.42 -7.76
N ASP A 84 4.55 -4.24 -7.24
CA ASP A 84 4.84 -5.65 -7.04
C ASP A 84 4.87 -6.30 -8.42
N PHE A 85 6.05 -6.30 -9.02
CA PHE A 85 6.29 -6.82 -10.36
C PHE A 85 5.87 -8.28 -10.51
N GLN A 86 5.88 -9.05 -9.42
CA GLN A 86 5.45 -10.44 -9.42
C GLN A 86 3.91 -10.52 -9.50
N LYS A 87 3.20 -9.66 -8.76
CA LYS A 87 1.73 -9.54 -8.91
C LYS A 87 1.35 -9.05 -10.31
N MET A 88 2.06 -8.07 -10.85
CA MET A 88 1.82 -7.58 -12.21
C MET A 88 2.03 -8.69 -13.26
N ALA A 89 3.15 -9.41 -13.19
CA ALA A 89 3.40 -10.54 -14.09
C ALA A 89 2.33 -11.64 -13.95
N SER A 90 1.90 -11.91 -12.72
CA SER A 90 0.84 -12.88 -12.43
C SER A 90 -0.51 -12.45 -13.01
N ALA A 91 -0.85 -11.15 -12.93
CA ALA A 91 -2.08 -10.59 -13.50
C ALA A 91 -2.09 -10.70 -15.03
N VAL A 92 -0.97 -10.37 -15.69
CA VAL A 92 -0.82 -10.50 -17.15
C VAL A 92 -0.96 -11.96 -17.59
N LEU A 93 -0.32 -12.90 -16.87
CA LEU A 93 -0.43 -14.33 -17.15
C LEU A 93 -1.87 -14.83 -16.98
N LEU A 94 -2.51 -14.44 -15.88
CA LEU A 94 -3.90 -14.81 -15.60
C LEU A 94 -4.85 -14.30 -16.69
N LEU A 95 -4.70 -13.03 -17.08
CA LEU A 95 -5.50 -12.42 -18.14
C LEU A 95 -5.28 -13.12 -19.47
N ARG A 96 -4.04 -13.43 -19.85
CA ARG A 96 -3.73 -14.19 -21.05
C ARG A 96 -4.43 -15.55 -21.07
N HIS A 97 -4.34 -16.30 -19.98
CA HIS A 97 -5.02 -17.60 -19.85
C HIS A 97 -6.53 -17.47 -19.96
N TYR A 98 -7.11 -16.39 -19.41
CA TYR A 98 -8.53 -16.10 -19.57
C TYR A 98 -8.91 -15.79 -21.03
N LEU A 99 -8.13 -14.96 -21.74
CA LEU A 99 -8.41 -14.61 -23.14
C LEU A 99 -8.29 -15.84 -24.05
N ASP A 100 -7.26 -16.67 -23.84
CA ASP A 100 -7.07 -17.94 -24.56
C ASP A 100 -8.26 -18.89 -24.32
N PHE A 101 -8.74 -18.98 -23.08
CA PHE A 101 -9.89 -19.82 -22.72
C PHE A 101 -11.22 -19.27 -23.25
N ALA A 102 -11.41 -17.96 -23.22
CA ALA A 102 -12.63 -17.29 -23.65
C ALA A 102 -12.72 -17.12 -25.18
N GLY A 103 -11.64 -17.40 -25.91
CA GLY A 103 -11.55 -17.14 -27.35
C GLY A 103 -11.58 -15.64 -27.68
N SER A 104 -11.19 -14.80 -26.72
CA SER A 104 -11.22 -13.34 -26.85
C SER A 104 -9.96 -12.82 -27.57
N PRO A 105 -10.03 -11.64 -28.19
CA PRO A 105 -8.90 -11.06 -28.90
C PRO A 105 -7.67 -10.84 -27.99
N ALA A 106 -6.47 -11.19 -28.48
CA ALA A 106 -5.23 -11.12 -27.70
C ALA A 106 -4.78 -9.68 -27.39
N ASP A 107 -5.23 -8.69 -28.16
CA ASP A 107 -4.98 -7.27 -27.95
C ASP A 107 -5.64 -6.74 -26.65
N TRP A 108 -6.66 -7.42 -26.14
CA TRP A 108 -7.31 -7.09 -24.85
C TRP A 108 -6.39 -7.30 -23.66
N ILE A 109 -5.23 -7.93 -23.83
CA ILE A 109 -4.21 -8.02 -22.78
C ILE A 109 -3.65 -6.65 -22.39
N SER A 110 -3.78 -5.66 -23.28
CA SER A 110 -3.33 -4.28 -23.03
C SER A 110 -4.45 -3.37 -22.55
N ASP A 111 -5.67 -3.90 -22.41
CA ASP A 111 -6.82 -3.15 -21.91
C ASP A 111 -6.60 -2.85 -20.40
N PRO A 112 -6.53 -1.55 -20.02
CA PRO A 112 -6.31 -1.17 -18.62
C PRO A 112 -7.36 -1.73 -17.67
N ASP A 113 -8.62 -1.81 -18.08
CA ASP A 113 -9.72 -2.27 -17.23
C ASP A 113 -9.59 -3.78 -16.98
N MET A 114 -9.27 -4.55 -18.02
CA MET A 114 -9.07 -6.00 -17.91
C MET A 114 -7.84 -6.35 -17.05
N LEU A 115 -6.77 -5.57 -17.18
CA LEU A 115 -5.57 -5.72 -16.36
C LEU A 115 -5.83 -5.38 -14.90
N ASP A 116 -6.62 -4.35 -14.62
CA ASP A 116 -6.98 -3.96 -13.26
C ASP A 116 -7.79 -5.08 -12.57
N ILE A 117 -8.83 -5.59 -13.25
CA ILE A 117 -9.64 -6.70 -12.71
C ILE A 117 -8.78 -7.95 -12.46
N ALA A 118 -7.88 -8.29 -13.38
CA ALA A 118 -6.96 -9.41 -13.21
C ALA A 118 -6.00 -9.20 -12.03
N TYR A 119 -5.49 -7.98 -11.86
CA TYR A 119 -4.63 -7.60 -10.74
C TYR A 119 -5.37 -7.74 -9.40
N GLU A 120 -6.61 -7.26 -9.30
CA GLU A 120 -7.41 -7.39 -8.08
C GLU A 120 -7.67 -8.85 -7.70
N VAL A 121 -7.85 -9.75 -8.68
CA VAL A 121 -8.02 -11.20 -8.44
C VAL A 121 -6.74 -11.80 -7.87
N VAL A 122 -5.59 -11.47 -8.45
CA VAL A 122 -4.28 -11.92 -7.96
C VAL A 122 -4.00 -11.38 -6.56
N GLU A 123 -4.33 -10.11 -6.32
CA GLU A 123 -4.18 -9.48 -5.01
C GLU A 123 -5.07 -10.14 -3.94
N SER A 124 -6.32 -10.41 -4.28
CA SER A 124 -7.26 -11.09 -3.37
C SER A 124 -6.85 -12.53 -3.04
N PHE A 125 -6.16 -13.20 -3.98
CA PHE A 125 -5.63 -14.54 -3.76
C PHE A 125 -4.37 -14.55 -2.86
N GLY A 126 -3.55 -13.50 -2.91
CA GLY A 126 -2.41 -13.32 -2.01
C GLY A 126 -1.19 -14.23 -2.28
N GLY A 127 -1.21 -15.01 -3.37
CA GLY A 127 -0.13 -15.94 -3.75
C GLY A 127 0.22 -15.89 -5.25
N PRO A 128 1.30 -16.56 -5.69
CA PRO A 128 1.68 -16.61 -7.09
C PRO A 128 0.69 -17.41 -7.94
N VAL A 129 0.47 -16.97 -9.18
CA VAL A 129 -0.27 -17.75 -10.18
C VAL A 129 0.61 -18.89 -10.68
N ARG A 130 0.11 -20.12 -10.59
CA ARG A 130 0.79 -21.37 -10.94
C ARG A 130 -0.16 -22.28 -11.70
N SER A 131 0.37 -23.26 -12.42
CA SER A 131 -0.45 -24.22 -13.19
C SER A 131 -1.51 -24.95 -12.35
N GLU A 132 -1.27 -25.13 -11.04
CA GLU A 132 -2.18 -25.77 -10.10
C GLU A 132 -3.40 -24.91 -9.71
N ASN A 133 -3.30 -23.58 -9.75
CA ASN A 133 -4.36 -22.66 -9.33
C ASN A 133 -4.91 -21.79 -10.47
N VAL A 134 -4.27 -21.81 -11.64
CA VAL A 134 -4.61 -20.92 -12.77
C VAL A 134 -6.06 -21.09 -13.22
N LEU A 135 -6.59 -22.32 -13.27
CA LEU A 135 -7.96 -22.56 -13.72
C LEU A 135 -9.01 -21.96 -12.78
N ASP A 136 -8.78 -22.06 -11.47
CA ASP A 136 -9.71 -21.50 -10.48
C ASP A 136 -9.63 -19.98 -10.43
N LEU A 137 -8.43 -19.42 -10.61
CA LEU A 137 -8.26 -17.97 -10.77
C LEU A 137 -8.88 -17.46 -12.07
N THR A 138 -8.78 -18.21 -13.18
CA THR A 138 -9.42 -17.86 -14.45
C THR A 138 -10.94 -17.87 -14.31
N LYS A 139 -11.52 -18.81 -13.56
CA LYS A 139 -12.96 -18.80 -13.23
C LYS A 139 -13.33 -17.61 -12.36
N ALA A 140 -12.52 -17.27 -11.36
CA ALA A 140 -12.74 -16.12 -10.50
C ALA A 140 -12.71 -14.81 -11.30
N LEU A 141 -11.75 -14.66 -12.21
CA LEU A 141 -11.67 -13.54 -13.15
C LEU A 141 -12.90 -13.48 -14.06
N ALA A 142 -13.29 -14.61 -14.67
CA ALA A 142 -14.47 -14.70 -15.52
C ALA A 142 -15.79 -14.34 -14.79
N LYS A 143 -15.88 -14.65 -13.49
CA LYS A 143 -17.01 -14.26 -12.65
C LYS A 143 -17.01 -12.76 -12.37
N LYS A 144 -15.83 -12.19 -12.13
CA LYS A 144 -15.68 -10.77 -11.78
C LYS A 144 -15.96 -9.85 -12.97
N ILE A 145 -15.44 -10.19 -14.15
CA ILE A 145 -15.74 -9.49 -15.42
C ILE A 145 -17.26 -9.45 -15.67
N ARG A 146 -17.93 -10.60 -15.53
CA ARG A 146 -19.40 -10.68 -15.68
C ARG A 146 -20.17 -9.87 -14.64
N GLY A 147 -19.69 -9.83 -13.40
CA GLY A 147 -20.33 -9.07 -12.32
C GLY A 147 -20.18 -7.55 -12.45
N GLN A 148 -19.10 -7.06 -13.06
CA GLN A 148 -18.93 -5.62 -13.35
C GLN A 148 -19.81 -5.14 -14.51
N ASP A 149 -20.00 -5.98 -15.54
CA ASP A 149 -20.94 -5.70 -16.63
C ASP A 149 -22.39 -5.48 -16.14
N ASP A 150 -22.79 -6.15 -15.05
CA ASP A 150 -24.12 -6.03 -14.45
C ASP A 150 -24.25 -4.81 -13.52
N ALA A 151 -23.15 -4.26 -13.00
CA ALA A 151 -23.13 -3.18 -12.01
C ALA A 151 -23.13 -1.76 -12.62
N GLY A 152 -23.13 -1.63 -13.95
CA GLY A 152 -23.29 -0.35 -14.65
C GLY A 152 -22.15 0.67 -14.50
N GLN A 153 -21.04 0.28 -13.88
CA GLN A 153 -19.80 1.06 -13.84
C GLN A 153 -18.80 0.47 -14.84
N GLY A 154 -18.62 1.17 -15.96
CA GLY A 154 -17.69 0.77 -17.03
C GLY A 154 -18.34 -0.19 -18.03
N SER A 155 -18.61 0.30 -19.23
CA SER A 155 -18.96 -0.59 -20.34
C SER A 155 -17.69 -1.32 -20.75
N ILE A 156 -17.48 -2.56 -20.28
CA ILE A 156 -16.51 -3.46 -20.90
C ILE A 156 -17.05 -3.70 -22.31
N ARG A 157 -16.46 -2.98 -23.27
CA ARG A 157 -16.94 -2.90 -24.64
C ARG A 157 -16.79 -4.27 -25.30
N GLY A 158 -17.85 -5.07 -25.30
CA GLY A 158 -18.09 -6.07 -26.35
C GLY A 158 -17.96 -7.54 -26.00
N THR A 159 -18.01 -7.95 -24.73
CA THR A 159 -18.04 -9.39 -24.36
C THR A 159 -19.29 -10.15 -24.83
N ARG A 160 -20.37 -9.48 -25.27
CA ARG A 160 -21.63 -10.14 -25.67
C ARG A 160 -21.70 -10.67 -27.11
N LYS A 161 -20.72 -10.44 -28.01
CA LYS A 161 -20.90 -10.75 -29.45
C LYS A 161 -20.06 -11.91 -30.01
N ALA A 162 -19.67 -12.90 -29.19
CA ALA A 162 -18.95 -14.09 -29.69
C ALA A 162 -19.61 -15.45 -29.36
N ALA A 163 -20.74 -15.48 -28.64
CA ALA A 163 -21.47 -16.72 -28.33
C ALA A 163 -22.86 -16.70 -28.99
N GLY A 164 -22.92 -16.98 -30.29
CA GLY A 164 -24.19 -17.05 -31.02
C GLY A 164 -24.00 -17.25 -32.51
N GLY A 165 -23.48 -18.41 -32.91
CA GLY A 165 -23.28 -18.75 -34.32
C GLY A 165 -22.87 -20.20 -34.53
N THR A 166 -23.79 -21.15 -34.32
CA THR A 166 -23.71 -22.49 -34.91
C THR A 166 -25.12 -22.91 -35.32
N ASN A 167 -25.30 -23.04 -36.65
CA ASN A 167 -26.38 -23.64 -37.46
C ASN A 167 -27.82 -23.60 -36.94
#